data_AF-A0A5C8G970-F1
#
_entry.id   AF-A0A5C8G970-F1
#
_cell.length_a   1.000
_cell.length_b   1.000
_cell.length_c   1.000
_cell.angle_alpha   90.00
_cell.angle_beta   90.00
_cell.angle_gamma   90.00
#
_symmetry.space_group_name_H-M   'P 1'
#
loop_
_entity.id
_entity.type
_entity.pdbx_description
1 polymer ?
#
loop_
_entity_poly.entity_id
_entity_poly.type
_entity_poly.pdbx_seq_one_letter_code
_entity_poly.pdbx_strand_id
1 'polypeptide(L)' 'MAKFIDNLEELENPRIKGKSLAGNLSGFWRYRVGDYRIICDIVDSEITIYILDISHRSKSYK' A
#
# COMPACT_ATOMS: atom_id res chain seq x y z
N MET A 1 10.13 -8.28 -0.79
CA MET A 1 9.52 -7.49 -1.86
C MET A 1 8.83 -8.36 -2.90
N ALA A 2 9.55 -9.31 -3.55
CA ALA A 2 8.98 -10.24 -4.53
C ALA A 2 7.65 -10.86 -4.07
N LYS A 3 7.64 -11.51 -2.89
CA LYS A 3 6.45 -12.18 -2.34
C LYS A 3 5.21 -11.30 -2.10
N PHE A 4 5.35 -9.98 -2.06
CA PHE A 4 4.20 -9.08 -1.91
C PHE A 4 3.48 -8.84 -3.24
N ILE A 5 4.24 -8.69 -4.33
CA ILE A 5 3.68 -8.50 -5.66
C ILE A 5 2.94 -9.77 -6.10
N ASP A 6 3.55 -10.94 -5.86
CA ASP A 6 2.94 -12.25 -6.13
C ASP A 6 1.60 -12.47 -5.40
N ASN A 7 1.37 -11.75 -4.29
CA ASN A 7 0.15 -11.83 -3.49
C ASN A 7 -0.92 -10.80 -3.87
N LEU A 8 -0.55 -9.81 -4.68
CA LEU A 8 -1.42 -8.74 -5.17
C LEU A 8 -2.07 -9.11 -6.50
N GLU A 9 -1.35 -9.82 -7.36
CA GLU A 9 -1.85 -10.31 -8.66
C GLU A 9 -3.03 -11.29 -8.52
N GLU A 10 -3.09 -12.03 -7.40
CA GLU A 10 -4.18 -12.96 -7.10
C GLU A 10 -5.44 -12.28 -6.54
N LEU A 11 -5.40 -10.97 -6.25
CA LEU A 11 -6.53 -10.26 -5.67
C LEU A 11 -7.42 -9.65 -6.76
N GLU A 12 -8.71 -9.90 -6.67
CA GLU A 12 -9.71 -9.19 -7.49
C GLU A 12 -9.71 -7.67 -7.22
N ASN A 13 -9.36 -7.27 -6.00
CA ASN A 13 -9.24 -5.87 -5.64
C ASN A 13 -8.02 -5.65 -4.73
N PRO A 14 -7.05 -4.82 -5.16
CA PRO A 14 -5.83 -4.58 -4.40
C PRO A 14 -6.12 -3.93 -3.03
N ARG A 15 -7.28 -3.26 -2.86
CA ARG A 15 -7.67 -2.62 -1.60
C ARG A 15 -7.96 -3.61 -0.47
N ILE A 16 -8.22 -4.90 -0.77
CA ILE A 16 -8.59 -5.93 0.22
C ILE A 16 -7.51 -6.17 1.27
N LYS A 17 -6.24 -6.25 0.85
CA LYS A 17 -5.10 -6.50 1.76
C LYS A 17 -4.53 -5.20 2.38
N GLY A 18 -5.04 -4.03 1.98
CA GLY A 18 -4.58 -2.73 2.47
C GLY A 18 -5.57 -2.06 3.41
N LYS A 19 -5.19 -0.91 3.95
CA LYS A 19 -6.09 -0.03 4.70
C LYS A 19 -6.02 1.38 4.13
N SER A 20 -7.18 2.02 3.98
CA SER A 20 -7.24 3.46 3.71
C SER A 20 -6.57 4.24 4.83
N LEU A 21 -5.88 5.30 4.43
CA LEU A 21 -5.41 6.33 5.36
C LEU A 21 -6.51 7.38 5.58
N ALA A 22 -6.39 8.13 6.66
CA ALA A 22 -7.36 9.13 7.08
C ALA A 22 -6.71 10.52 7.24
N GLY A 23 -7.53 11.55 7.39
CA GLY A 23 -7.06 12.94 7.51
C GLY A 23 -6.43 13.45 6.22
N ASN A 24 -5.28 14.12 6.32
CA ASN A 24 -4.58 14.71 5.17
C ASN A 24 -4.08 13.69 4.14
N LEU A 25 -4.07 12.40 4.50
CA LEU A 25 -3.68 11.30 3.61
C LEU A 25 -4.90 10.49 3.15
N SER A 26 -6.12 11.00 3.34
CA SER A 26 -7.33 10.37 2.80
C SER A 26 -7.21 10.19 1.28
N GLY A 27 -7.62 9.03 0.79
CA GLY A 27 -7.45 8.60 -0.61
C GLY A 27 -6.28 7.63 -0.81
N PHE A 28 -5.22 7.74 -0.01
CA PHE A 28 -4.09 6.81 -0.08
C PHE A 28 -4.35 5.50 0.67
N TRP A 29 -3.66 4.46 0.22
CA TRP A 29 -3.71 3.12 0.81
C TRP A 29 -2.39 2.75 1.45
N ARG A 30 -2.47 1.99 2.54
CA ARG A 30 -1.31 1.43 3.23
C ARG A 30 -1.36 -0.09 3.22
N TYR A 31 -0.34 -0.71 2.66
CA TYR A 31 -0.08 -2.14 2.81
C TYR A 31 0.88 -2.41 3.96
N ARG A 32 0.70 -3.58 4.59
CA ARG A 32 1.67 -4.14 5.53
C ARG A 32 2.32 -5.36 4.90
N VAL A 33 3.65 -5.34 4.82
CA VAL A 33 4.45 -6.42 4.24
C VAL A 33 5.52 -6.79 5.25
N GLY A 34 5.23 -7.78 6.10
CA GLY A 34 6.08 -8.11 7.24
C GLY A 34 6.29 -6.90 8.15
N ASP A 35 7.54 -6.45 8.23
CA ASP A 35 7.97 -5.30 9.02
C ASP A 35 8.00 -3.98 8.24
N TYR A 36 7.49 -3.93 7.02
CA TYR A 36 7.40 -2.71 6.22
C TYR A 36 5.95 -2.21 6.09
N ARG A 37 5.82 -0.89 5.99
CA ARG A 37 4.60 -0.19 5.58
C ARG A 37 4.88 0.42 4.20
N ILE A 38 3.95 0.19 3.29
CA ILE A 38 3.99 0.76 1.94
C ILE A 38 2.80 1.69 1.83
N ILE A 39 3.03 2.97 1.53
CA ILE A 39 1.99 3.93 1.19
C ILE A 39 1.91 3.99 -0.33
N CYS A 40 0.69 3.94 -0.85
CA CYS A 40 0.43 3.94 -2.28
C CYS A 40 -0.83 4.71 -2.63
N ASP A 41 -0.90 5.12 -3.87
CA ASP A 41 -2.12 5.57 -4.53
C ASP A 41 -2.63 4.46 -5.45
N ILE A 42 -3.94 4.23 -5.45
CA ILE A 42 -4.59 3.20 -6.28
C ILE A 42 -5.51 3.95 -7.23
N VAL A 43 -5.07 4.06 -8.49
CA VAL A 43 -5.75 4.81 -9.54
C VAL A 43 -6.53 3.82 -10.39
N ASP A 44 -7.81 3.65 -10.05
CA ASP A 44 -8.70 2.66 -10.68
C ASP A 44 -8.90 2.94 -12.19
N SER A 45 -8.85 4.21 -12.62
CA SER A 45 -8.96 4.59 -14.04
C SER A 45 -7.79 4.16 -14.91
N GLU A 46 -6.63 3.92 -14.30
CA GLU A 46 -5.39 3.53 -14.98
C GLU A 46 -5.00 2.08 -14.65
N ILE A 47 -5.79 1.38 -13.81
CA ILE A 47 -5.49 0.03 -13.29
C ILE A 47 -4.05 -0.01 -12.73
N THR A 48 -3.66 1.05 -12.01
CA THR A 48 -2.27 1.27 -11.59
C THR A 48 -2.19 1.56 -10.10
N ILE A 49 -1.17 0.96 -9.46
CA ILE A 49 -0.81 1.22 -8.06
C ILE A 49 0.52 1.96 -8.04
N TYR A 50 0.49 3.22 -7.62
CA TYR A 50 1.69 4.04 -7.45
C TYR A 50 2.23 3.92 -6.03
N ILE A 51 3.44 3.42 -5.86
CA ILE A 51 4.10 3.37 -4.55
C ILE A 51 4.73 4.73 -4.26
N LEU A 52 4.31 5.35 -3.15
CA LEU A 52 4.73 6.70 -2.76
C LEU A 52 5.81 6.66 -1.67
N ASP A 53 5.70 5.75 -0.72
CA ASP A 53 6.69 5.58 0.36
C ASP A 53 6.78 4.11 0.81
N ILE A 54 7.99 3.71 1.22
CA ILE A 54 8.27 2.42 1.83
C ILE A 54 9.09 2.67 3.09
N SER A 55 8.49 2.38 4.24
CA SER A 55 9.12 2.60 5.55
C SER A 55 9.14 1.33 6.39
N HIS A 56 10.25 1.09 7.09
CA HIS A 56 10.34 0.02 8.08
C HIS A 56 9.52 0.38 9.32
N ARG A 57 8.88 -0.59 9.97
CA ARG A 57 7.94 -0.34 11.08
C ARG A 57 8.58 0.35 12.28
N SER A 58 9.88 0.15 12.47
CA SER A 58 10.67 0.75 13.55
C SER A 58 11.03 2.20 13.29
N LYS A 59 10.90 2.67 12.05
CA LYS A 59 10.93 4.10 11.73
C LYS A 59 9.52 4.65 11.98
N SER A 60 9.27 5.15 13.19
CA SER A 60 8.12 6.03 13.42
C SER A 60 8.42 7.37 12.75
N TYR A 61 7.49 7.90 11.97
CA TYR A 61 7.56 9.27 11.43
C TYR A 61 7.96 10.23 12.55
N LYS A 62 9.12 10.89 12.39
CA LYS A 62 9.51 12.05 13.19
C LYS A 62 8.97 13.29 12.52
#